data_AF-A0A3N5ZRA1-F1
#
_entry.id   AF-A0A3N5ZRA1-F1
#
_cell.length_a   1.000
_cell.length_b   1.000
_cell.length_c   1.000
_cell.angle_alpha   90.00
_cell.angle_beta   90.00
_cell.angle_gamma   90.00
#
_symmetry.space_group_name_H-M   'P 1'
#
loop_
_entity.id
_entity.type
_entity.pdbx_description
1 polymer ?
#
loop_
_entity_poly.entity_id
_entity_poly.type
_entity_poly.pdbx_seq_one_letter_code
_entity_poly.pdbx_strand_id
1 'polypeptide(L)'
;MKLKNAILLIIITTILASCSTPFGHIGKCPDAEISWIDVLKINDLKYKHWSDSVEEESNLVVEKGKKLGEVSFKMAGKACSDHKLKNGDATFLEIGTPIYEVKGYPASFMVFAEDRVFIVDQNKKAKSAKDLYPLKDYVKNIYLLSNEDDSRLHTFSSASTSQFIKEWGNLKVKRNVDYKDDPIFLEIELKNGVLFKLLYSEENNVFPVGVKGNKKIKEIIEKELRENM
;
A
#
# COMPACT_ATOMS: atom_id res chain seq x y z
N MET A 1 68.72 -2.17 -7.88
CA MET A 1 67.56 -2.32 -8.78
C MET A 1 67.78 -1.43 -9.98
N LYS A 2 67.84 -1.97 -11.21
CA LYS A 2 68.14 -1.18 -12.43
C LYS A 2 67.06 -0.09 -12.61
N LEU A 3 67.44 1.12 -13.04
CA LEU A 3 66.54 2.28 -13.19
C LEU A 3 65.26 1.94 -14.00
N LYS A 4 65.39 1.06 -15.01
CA LYS A 4 64.25 0.50 -15.77
C LYS A 4 63.27 -0.31 -14.92
N ASN A 5 63.76 -1.10 -13.97
CA ASN A 5 62.92 -1.92 -13.09
C ASN A 5 62.22 -1.07 -12.02
N ALA A 6 62.83 0.05 -11.62
CA ALA A 6 62.21 1.02 -10.71
C ALA A 6 61.09 1.81 -11.39
N ILE A 7 61.28 2.22 -12.65
CA ILE A 7 60.26 2.94 -13.43
C ILE A 7 59.05 2.03 -13.71
N LEU A 8 59.28 0.75 -14.03
CA LEU A 8 58.19 -0.21 -14.24
C LEU A 8 57.35 -0.44 -12.97
N LEU A 9 57.99 -0.46 -11.80
CA LEU A 9 57.30 -0.60 -10.51
C LEU A 9 56.46 0.64 -10.16
N ILE A 10 56.92 1.84 -10.50
CA ILE A 10 56.18 3.10 -10.26
C ILE A 10 54.95 3.24 -11.17
N ILE A 11 55.04 2.74 -12.41
CA ILE A 11 53.90 2.72 -13.34
C ILE A 11 52.85 1.70 -12.88
N ILE A 12 53.26 0.54 -12.38
CA ILE A 12 52.33 -0.48 -11.88
C ILE A 12 51.61 -0.02 -10.60
N THR A 13 52.30 0.68 -9.69
CA THR A 13 51.66 1.19 -8.46
C THR A 13 50.72 2.36 -8.69
N THR A 14 50.92 3.16 -9.75
CA THR A 14 50.00 4.25 -10.11
C THR A 14 48.74 3.75 -10.82
N ILE A 15 48.82 2.65 -11.58
CA ILE A 15 47.65 2.01 -12.20
C ILE A 15 46.79 1.28 -11.14
N LEU A 16 47.41 0.71 -10.10
CA LEU A 16 46.69 0.07 -8.98
C LEU A 16 45.99 1.06 -8.04
N ALA A 17 46.36 2.35 -8.06
CA ALA A 17 45.73 3.40 -7.27
C ALA A 17 44.54 4.08 -7.96
N SER A 18 44.21 3.72 -9.20
CA SER A 18 43.18 4.38 -10.02
C SER A 18 41.77 3.74 -9.95
N CYS A 19 41.50 2.91 -8.95
CA CYS A 19 40.14 2.42 -8.66
C CYS A 19 39.74 2.74 -7.21
N SER A 20 39.74 4.02 -6.88
CA SER A 20 38.86 4.56 -5.84
C SER A 20 38.36 5.92 -6.28
N THR A 21 37.66 5.97 -7.42
CA THR A 21 36.73 7.07 -7.65
C THR A 21 35.68 7.01 -6.54
N PRO A 22 35.57 8.00 -5.63
CA PRO A 22 34.39 8.15 -4.79
C PRO A 22 33.31 8.84 -5.63
N PHE A 23 33.07 8.35 -6.86
CA PHE A 23 32.02 8.85 -7.73
C PHE A 23 30.85 7.88 -7.67
N GLY A 24 30.04 8.10 -6.64
CA GLY A 24 28.76 7.46 -6.43
C GLY A 24 27.93 8.13 -5.33
N HIS A 25 28.24 9.36 -4.93
CA HIS A 25 27.40 10.14 -4.01
C HIS A 25 26.62 11.21 -4.79
N ILE A 26 25.78 10.77 -5.73
CA ILE A 26 24.65 11.57 -6.17
C ILE A 26 23.49 11.18 -5.24
N GLY A 27 23.40 11.90 -4.10
CA GLY A 27 22.36 11.72 -3.09
C GLY A 27 22.90 11.10 -1.79
N LYS A 28 23.15 11.93 -0.78
CA LYS A 28 23.49 11.51 0.59
C LYS A 28 22.23 11.02 1.31
N CYS A 29 21.72 9.84 0.96
CA CYS A 29 20.73 9.20 1.82
C CYS A 29 21.44 8.52 2.99
N PRO A 30 20.92 8.64 4.23
CA PRO A 30 21.52 8.03 5.41
C PRO A 30 21.34 6.50 5.45
N ASP A 31 20.65 5.91 4.47
CA ASP A 31 20.10 4.57 4.56
C ASP A 31 20.66 3.62 3.49
N ALA A 32 20.68 2.33 3.82
CA ALA A 32 20.79 1.23 2.86
C ALA A 32 19.51 1.15 1.99
N GLU A 33 19.53 0.28 0.98
CA GLU A 33 18.42 0.03 0.05
C GLU A 33 17.04 0.07 0.74
N ILE A 34 16.19 1.00 0.29
CA ILE A 34 14.87 1.24 0.88
C ILE A 34 13.85 0.32 0.21
N SER A 35 13.24 -0.58 0.98
CA SER A 35 12.05 -1.33 0.53
C SER A 35 10.85 -0.38 0.54
N TRP A 36 10.35 -0.07 -0.65
CA TRP A 36 9.24 0.87 -0.82
C TRP A 36 7.92 0.13 -1.06
N ILE A 37 6.87 0.57 -0.38
CA ILE A 37 5.49 0.23 -0.73
C ILE A 37 5.04 1.16 -1.87
N ASP A 38 4.27 0.66 -2.83
CA ASP A 38 3.72 1.48 -3.91
C ASP A 38 2.62 2.41 -3.38
N VAL A 39 2.98 3.69 -3.21
CA VAL A 39 2.09 4.71 -2.67
C VAL A 39 2.09 5.94 -3.56
N LEU A 40 0.99 6.68 -3.50
CA LEU A 40 0.92 8.04 -4.03
C LEU A 40 0.18 8.93 -3.05
N LYS A 41 0.40 10.24 -3.13
CA LYS A 41 -0.35 11.20 -2.34
C LYS A 41 -0.87 12.35 -3.17
N ILE A 42 -2.16 12.64 -3.02
CA ILE A 42 -2.83 13.77 -3.67
C ILE A 42 -3.99 14.23 -2.78
N ASN A 43 -4.31 15.53 -2.80
CA ASN A 43 -5.41 16.11 -2.01
C ASN A 43 -5.38 15.77 -0.52
N ASP A 44 -4.17 15.69 0.05
CA ASP A 44 -3.87 15.30 1.45
C ASP A 44 -4.24 13.86 1.82
N LEU A 45 -4.54 13.03 0.83
CA LEU A 45 -4.84 11.61 0.99
C LEU A 45 -3.65 10.79 0.49
N LYS A 46 -3.21 9.85 1.32
CA LYS A 46 -2.21 8.85 0.92
C LYS A 46 -2.97 7.63 0.42
N TYR A 47 -2.59 7.12 -0.73
CA TYR A 47 -3.13 5.89 -1.31
C TYR A 47 -2.01 4.87 -1.46
N LYS A 48 -2.40 3.61 -1.54
CA LYS A 48 -1.54 2.44 -1.72
C LYS A 48 -2.09 1.56 -2.82
N HIS A 49 -1.21 1.09 -3.69
CA HIS A 49 -1.51 0.03 -4.63
C HIS A 49 -1.15 -1.33 -4.00
N TRP A 50 -1.99 -2.33 -4.21
CA TRP A 50 -1.77 -3.68 -3.71
C TRP A 50 -1.38 -4.56 -4.90
N SER A 51 -0.09 -4.87 -5.04
CA SER A 51 0.47 -5.71 -6.11
C SER A 51 0.27 -7.20 -5.89
N ASP A 52 -0.03 -7.61 -4.65
CA ASP A 52 0.07 -9.02 -4.22
C ASP A 52 -1.31 -9.68 -4.04
N SER A 53 -2.39 -9.08 -4.56
CA SER A 53 -3.69 -9.75 -4.60
C SER A 53 -3.66 -10.78 -5.74
N VAL A 54 -3.51 -12.05 -5.37
CA VAL A 54 -3.44 -13.21 -6.24
C VAL A 54 -4.75 -13.33 -7.02
N GLU A 55 -4.78 -12.72 -8.20
CA GLU A 55 -5.65 -12.94 -9.38
C GLU A 55 -5.67 -11.66 -10.23
N GLU A 56 -4.53 -11.33 -10.86
CA GLU A 56 -4.46 -10.31 -11.93
C GLU A 56 -5.27 -10.72 -13.20
N GLU A 57 -5.94 -11.88 -13.19
CA GLU A 57 -6.83 -12.32 -14.28
C GLU A 57 -8.30 -11.86 -14.11
N SER A 58 -8.62 -11.10 -13.07
CA SER A 58 -9.98 -10.59 -12.90
C SER A 58 -10.27 -9.46 -13.88
N ASN A 59 -11.50 -9.45 -14.43
CA ASN A 59 -12.04 -8.46 -15.36
C ASN A 59 -12.07 -7.03 -14.76
N LEU A 60 -10.91 -6.42 -14.50
CA LEU A 60 -10.77 -5.09 -13.94
C LEU A 60 -11.30 -4.07 -14.94
N VAL A 61 -12.56 -3.66 -14.77
CA VAL A 61 -13.18 -2.62 -15.58
C VAL A 61 -13.09 -1.31 -14.81
N VAL A 62 -12.00 -0.58 -15.05
CA VAL A 62 -11.83 0.77 -14.49
C VAL A 62 -12.09 1.81 -15.57
N GLU A 63 -13.21 2.50 -15.46
CA GLU A 63 -13.48 3.69 -16.27
C GLU A 63 -12.89 4.93 -15.58
N LYS A 64 -12.02 5.65 -16.29
CA LYS A 64 -11.41 6.90 -15.81
C LYS A 64 -12.48 7.99 -15.72
N GLY A 65 -12.56 8.65 -14.58
CA GLY A 65 -13.34 9.87 -14.37
C GLY A 65 -12.52 11.14 -14.63
N LYS A 66 -12.76 12.19 -13.83
CA LYS A 66 -12.05 13.47 -13.97
C LYS A 66 -10.57 13.33 -13.62
N LYS A 67 -9.69 14.11 -14.29
CA LYS A 67 -8.29 14.30 -13.85
C LYS A 67 -8.28 15.08 -12.54
N LEU A 68 -7.66 14.51 -11.51
CA LEU A 68 -7.50 15.11 -10.18
C LEU A 68 -6.20 15.89 -10.05
N GLY A 69 -5.18 15.48 -10.81
CA GLY A 69 -3.85 16.09 -10.82
C GLY A 69 -2.86 15.20 -11.56
N GLU A 70 -1.59 15.33 -11.22
CA GLU A 70 -0.51 14.53 -11.79
C GLU A 70 0.63 14.37 -10.78
N VAL A 71 1.47 13.37 -11.03
CA VAL A 71 2.67 13.12 -10.25
C VAL A 71 3.68 14.23 -10.54
N SER A 72 4.15 14.91 -9.49
CA SER A 72 5.20 15.92 -9.58
C SER A 72 6.55 15.41 -9.09
N PHE A 73 6.58 14.30 -8.36
CA PHE A 73 7.82 13.74 -7.81
C PHE A 73 7.76 12.21 -7.69
N LYS A 74 8.70 11.53 -8.35
CA LYS A 74 8.94 10.09 -8.19
C LYS A 74 9.94 9.88 -7.06
N MET A 75 9.59 9.11 -6.04
CA MET A 75 10.43 8.87 -4.86
C MET A 75 11.50 7.80 -5.11
N ALA A 76 11.16 6.72 -5.82
CA ALA A 76 12.11 5.62 -6.05
C ALA A 76 13.38 6.14 -6.74
N GLY A 77 14.54 5.89 -6.11
CA GLY A 77 15.85 6.36 -6.56
C GLY A 77 16.14 7.85 -6.33
N LYS A 78 15.24 8.61 -5.68
CA LYS A 78 15.39 10.05 -5.43
C LYS A 78 15.14 10.48 -3.98
N ALA A 79 14.29 9.79 -3.25
CA ALA A 79 13.95 10.07 -1.86
C ALA A 79 14.74 9.18 -0.89
N CYS A 80 15.06 9.71 0.29
CA CYS A 80 15.64 8.98 1.40
C CYS A 80 14.55 8.47 2.36
N SER A 81 14.88 7.60 3.34
CA SER A 81 13.86 6.97 4.19
C SER A 81 13.11 7.96 5.10
N ASP A 82 13.74 9.10 5.40
CA ASP A 82 13.17 10.15 6.24
C ASP A 82 12.21 11.07 5.49
N HIS A 83 12.08 10.91 4.16
CA HIS A 83 11.24 11.71 3.29
C HIS A 83 9.80 11.79 3.80
N LYS A 84 9.26 13.02 3.82
CA LYS A 84 7.88 13.27 4.23
C LYS A 84 7.01 13.41 2.98
N LEU A 85 6.14 12.44 2.76
CA LEU A 85 5.24 12.37 1.61
C LEU A 85 4.39 13.66 1.45
N LYS A 86 4.44 14.28 0.27
CA LYS A 86 3.70 15.48 -0.14
C LYS A 86 2.69 15.17 -1.26
N ASN A 87 1.77 16.10 -1.49
CA ASN A 87 0.86 15.97 -2.63
C ASN A 87 1.67 16.02 -3.95
N GLY A 88 1.38 15.11 -4.87
CA GLY A 88 2.12 14.92 -6.11
C GLY A 88 3.29 13.94 -6.01
N ASP A 89 3.59 13.43 -4.80
CA ASP A 89 4.59 12.36 -4.65
C ASP A 89 3.98 11.01 -5.01
N ALA A 90 4.78 10.18 -5.68
CA ALA A 90 4.50 8.77 -5.92
C ALA A 90 5.76 7.93 -5.77
N THR A 91 5.63 6.68 -5.31
CA THR A 91 6.76 5.77 -5.16
C THR A 91 7.37 5.46 -6.52
N PHE A 92 6.58 4.86 -7.42
CA PHE A 92 7.08 4.31 -8.67
C PHE A 92 6.57 5.03 -9.92
N LEU A 93 5.42 5.70 -9.86
CA LEU A 93 4.85 6.43 -11.01
C LEU A 93 5.82 7.52 -11.49
N GLU A 94 5.95 7.66 -12.81
CA GLU A 94 6.78 8.72 -13.41
C GLU A 94 6.19 10.13 -13.21
N ILE A 95 7.07 11.13 -13.27
CA ILE A 95 6.67 12.55 -13.22
C ILE A 95 5.81 12.86 -14.45
N GLY A 96 4.72 13.59 -14.25
CA GLY A 96 3.73 13.92 -15.27
C GLY A 96 2.62 12.88 -15.43
N THR A 97 2.72 11.72 -14.77
CA THR A 97 1.65 10.70 -14.82
C THR A 97 0.34 11.28 -14.28
N PRO A 98 -0.73 11.32 -15.08
CA PRO A 98 -2.01 11.87 -14.65
C PRO A 98 -2.71 10.93 -13.65
N ILE A 99 -3.33 11.53 -12.63
CA ILE A 99 -4.11 10.83 -11.61
C ILE A 99 -5.59 11.14 -11.85
N TYR A 100 -6.40 10.10 -11.97
CA TYR A 100 -7.82 10.19 -12.29
C TYR A 100 -8.69 9.65 -11.16
N GLU A 101 -9.94 10.14 -11.12
CA GLU A 101 -11.02 9.46 -10.42
C GLU A 101 -11.30 8.10 -11.04
N VAL A 102 -11.79 7.15 -10.23
CA VAL A 102 -12.44 5.94 -10.74
C VAL A 102 -13.94 6.20 -10.78
N LYS A 103 -14.55 6.12 -11.96
CA LYS A 103 -15.98 6.44 -12.11
C LYS A 103 -16.84 5.52 -11.27
N GLY A 104 -17.83 6.09 -10.59
CA GLY A 104 -18.72 5.35 -9.68
C GLY A 104 -18.18 5.17 -8.26
N TYR A 105 -16.95 5.62 -7.99
CA TYR A 105 -16.31 5.54 -6.67
C TYR A 105 -15.85 6.93 -6.22
N PRO A 106 -15.91 7.24 -4.92
CA PRO A 106 -15.43 8.53 -4.43
C PRO A 106 -13.90 8.59 -4.52
N ALA A 107 -13.37 9.72 -5.01
CA ALA A 107 -11.93 9.97 -5.06
C ALA A 107 -11.25 9.84 -3.68
N SER A 108 -12.00 10.07 -2.59
CA SER A 108 -11.49 9.89 -1.23
C SER A 108 -11.21 8.43 -0.86
N PHE A 109 -11.69 7.47 -1.65
CA PHE A 109 -11.50 6.04 -1.45
C PHE A 109 -10.48 5.45 -2.42
N MET A 110 -10.58 5.76 -3.71
CA MET A 110 -9.65 5.23 -4.71
C MET A 110 -9.39 6.20 -5.86
N VAL A 111 -8.23 6.04 -6.47
CA VAL A 111 -7.81 6.77 -7.67
C VAL A 111 -7.11 5.82 -8.64
N PHE A 112 -6.97 6.25 -9.89
CA PHE A 112 -6.34 5.48 -10.96
C PHE A 112 -5.17 6.25 -11.58
N ALA A 113 -4.04 5.59 -11.76
CA ALA A 113 -2.86 6.14 -12.42
C ALA A 113 -2.03 5.00 -13.05
N GLU A 114 -1.59 5.17 -14.31
CA GLU A 114 -0.75 4.20 -15.02
C GLU A 114 -1.21 2.74 -14.84
N ASP A 115 -2.48 2.51 -15.22
CA ASP A 115 -3.10 1.17 -15.21
C ASP A 115 -3.22 0.49 -13.84
N ARG A 116 -2.96 1.25 -12.77
CA ARG A 116 -3.07 0.81 -11.39
C ARG A 116 -4.18 1.55 -10.66
N VAL A 117 -4.91 0.81 -9.82
CA VAL A 117 -5.81 1.39 -8.82
C VAL A 117 -5.07 1.53 -7.49
N PHE A 118 -5.18 2.71 -6.89
CA PHE A 118 -4.65 3.00 -5.57
C PHE A 118 -5.80 3.23 -4.60
N ILE A 119 -5.82 2.49 -3.50
CA ILE A 119 -6.82 2.58 -2.43
C ILE A 119 -6.30 3.44 -1.30
N VAL A 120 -7.14 4.27 -0.69
CA VAL A 120 -6.74 5.17 0.39
C VAL A 120 -6.13 4.38 1.56
N ASP A 121 -4.93 4.76 1.98
CA ASP A 121 -4.25 4.16 3.13
C ASP A 121 -4.35 5.09 4.35
N GLN A 122 -4.36 6.41 4.12
CA GLN A 122 -4.48 7.40 5.19
C GLN A 122 -5.34 8.61 4.78
N ASN A 123 -6.34 8.89 5.60
CA ASN A 123 -7.15 10.11 5.55
C ASN A 123 -7.21 10.76 6.94
N LYS A 124 -6.44 11.83 7.17
CA LYS A 124 -6.40 12.50 8.49
C LYS A 124 -7.73 13.15 8.90
N LYS A 125 -8.60 13.46 7.92
CA LYS A 125 -9.91 14.08 8.10
C LYS A 125 -11.01 13.05 8.36
N ALA A 126 -10.74 11.76 8.20
CA ALA A 126 -11.71 10.69 8.49
C ALA A 126 -12.11 10.67 9.97
N LYS A 127 -13.41 10.55 10.22
CA LYS A 127 -13.99 10.47 11.57
C LYS A 127 -14.52 9.06 11.87
N SER A 128 -14.89 8.34 10.83
CA SER A 128 -15.44 6.99 10.87
C SER A 128 -14.78 6.11 9.82
N ALA A 129 -14.92 4.79 9.98
CA ALA A 129 -14.30 3.84 9.07
C ALA A 129 -14.87 3.93 7.64
N LYS A 130 -16.14 4.37 7.46
CA LYS A 130 -16.71 4.68 6.15
C LYS A 130 -16.07 5.88 5.43
N ASP A 131 -15.44 6.80 6.18
CA ASP A 131 -14.73 7.94 5.60
C ASP A 131 -13.34 7.52 5.05
N LEU A 132 -12.87 6.34 5.44
CA LEU A 132 -11.71 5.66 4.85
C LEU A 132 -12.20 4.69 3.77
N TYR A 133 -12.93 3.65 4.15
CA TYR A 133 -13.45 2.62 3.27
C TYR A 133 -14.97 2.66 3.25
N PRO A 134 -15.60 3.29 2.24
CA PRO A 134 -17.04 3.38 2.11
C PRO A 134 -17.62 2.06 1.60
N LEU A 135 -17.42 0.94 2.31
CA LEU A 135 -17.72 -0.42 1.83
C LEU A 135 -19.17 -0.65 1.39
N LYS A 136 -20.10 0.15 1.92
CA LYS A 136 -21.53 0.06 1.58
C LYS A 136 -21.72 0.23 0.08
N ASP A 137 -22.53 -0.65 -0.50
CA ASP A 137 -22.91 -0.65 -1.92
C ASP A 137 -21.78 -1.01 -2.92
N TYR A 138 -20.51 -1.02 -2.51
CA TYR A 138 -19.37 -1.33 -3.38
C TYR A 138 -18.78 -2.72 -3.23
N VAL A 139 -18.89 -3.34 -2.05
CA VAL A 139 -18.33 -4.68 -1.81
C VAL A 139 -19.19 -5.75 -2.47
N LYS A 140 -18.52 -6.73 -3.10
CA LYS A 140 -19.08 -7.96 -3.65
C LYS A 140 -18.87 -9.11 -2.67
N ASN A 141 -17.61 -9.39 -2.29
CA ASN A 141 -17.23 -10.47 -1.38
C ASN A 141 -16.15 -10.01 -0.39
N ILE A 142 -16.01 -10.78 0.69
CA ILE A 142 -14.91 -10.68 1.65
C ILE A 142 -14.32 -12.08 1.80
N TYR A 143 -13.00 -12.19 1.69
CA TYR A 143 -12.28 -13.46 1.83
C TYR A 143 -11.33 -13.43 3.03
N LEU A 144 -11.17 -14.58 3.68
CA LEU A 144 -10.05 -14.83 4.58
C LEU A 144 -8.86 -15.32 3.75
N LEU A 145 -7.69 -14.72 3.95
CA LEU A 145 -6.47 -15.17 3.30
C LEU A 145 -5.55 -15.93 4.27
N SER A 146 -4.76 -16.83 3.71
CA SER A 146 -3.63 -17.47 4.35
C SER A 146 -2.51 -16.48 4.63
N ASN A 147 -1.94 -16.54 5.83
CA ASN A 147 -0.75 -15.75 6.19
C ASN A 147 0.53 -16.29 5.54
N GLU A 148 0.51 -17.50 4.99
CA GLU A 148 1.69 -18.16 4.42
C GLU A 148 1.89 -17.83 2.94
N ASP A 149 0.80 -17.81 2.17
CA ASP A 149 0.84 -17.76 0.70
C ASP A 149 -0.24 -16.87 0.06
N ASP A 150 -0.99 -16.11 0.86
CA ASP A 150 -2.08 -15.24 0.43
C ASP A 150 -3.24 -15.94 -0.31
N SER A 151 -3.29 -17.28 -0.28
CA SER A 151 -4.41 -18.03 -0.87
C SER A 151 -5.72 -17.75 -0.12
N ARG A 152 -6.85 -17.74 -0.86
CA ARG A 152 -8.18 -17.62 -0.27
C ARG A 152 -8.53 -18.90 0.48
N LEU A 153 -8.64 -18.80 1.80
CA LEU A 153 -9.03 -19.91 2.67
C LEU A 153 -10.55 -20.07 2.71
N HIS A 154 -11.26 -18.94 2.87
CA HIS A 154 -12.70 -18.95 3.07
C HIS A 154 -13.35 -17.69 2.50
N THR A 155 -14.59 -17.82 2.05
CA THR A 155 -15.42 -16.69 1.62
C THR A 155 -16.47 -16.41 2.67
N PHE A 156 -16.54 -15.17 3.16
CA PHE A 156 -17.56 -14.78 4.11
C PHE A 156 -18.97 -15.10 3.57
N SER A 157 -19.82 -15.69 4.42
CA SER A 157 -21.22 -15.85 4.07
C SER A 157 -21.88 -14.50 3.70
N SER A 158 -22.90 -14.51 2.83
CA SER A 158 -23.59 -13.26 2.43
C SER A 158 -24.19 -12.50 3.61
N ALA A 159 -24.64 -13.24 4.64
CA ALA A 159 -25.14 -12.67 5.89
C ALA A 159 -24.02 -11.96 6.67
N SER A 160 -22.86 -12.61 6.86
CA SER A 160 -21.72 -12.01 7.55
C SER A 160 -21.11 -10.84 6.78
N THR A 161 -21.01 -10.93 5.46
CA THR A 161 -20.59 -9.81 4.60
C THR A 161 -21.49 -8.59 4.81
N SER A 162 -22.82 -8.79 4.78
CA SER A 162 -23.79 -7.70 4.99
C SER A 162 -23.70 -7.10 6.39
N GLN A 163 -23.52 -7.93 7.42
CA GLN A 163 -23.37 -7.47 8.80
C GLN A 163 -22.04 -6.74 9.02
N PHE A 164 -20.94 -7.25 8.46
CA PHE A 164 -19.63 -6.62 8.53
C PHE A 164 -19.66 -5.22 7.93
N ILE A 165 -20.19 -5.07 6.71
CA ILE A 165 -20.31 -3.77 6.02
C ILE A 165 -21.15 -2.79 6.84
N LYS A 166 -22.27 -3.26 7.41
CA LYS A 166 -23.15 -2.44 8.25
C LYS A 166 -22.43 -1.95 9.50
N GLU A 167 -21.76 -2.85 10.22
CA GLU A 167 -21.05 -2.51 11.46
C GLU A 167 -19.82 -1.64 11.19
N TRP A 168 -19.08 -1.92 10.11
CA TRP A 168 -17.94 -1.15 9.64
C TRP A 168 -18.29 0.34 9.52
N GLY A 169 -19.41 0.66 8.87
CA GLY A 169 -19.84 2.04 8.67
C GLY A 169 -20.05 2.85 9.95
N ASN A 170 -20.20 2.19 11.11
CA ASN A 170 -20.41 2.80 12.42
C ASN A 170 -19.14 2.88 13.27
N LEU A 171 -18.04 2.25 12.83
CA LEU A 171 -16.79 2.25 13.60
C LEU A 171 -16.14 3.63 13.58
N LYS A 172 -15.56 4.01 14.73
CA LYS A 172 -14.86 5.29 14.91
C LYS A 172 -13.38 5.12 14.54
N VAL A 173 -12.82 6.16 13.94
CA VAL A 173 -11.37 6.26 13.74
C VAL A 173 -10.69 6.48 15.08
N LYS A 174 -9.70 5.66 15.41
CA LYS A 174 -8.78 5.83 16.54
C LYS A 174 -7.36 5.90 15.98
N ARG A 175 -6.74 7.07 16.12
CA ARG A 175 -5.34 7.26 15.71
C ARG A 175 -4.41 6.54 16.70
N ASN A 176 -3.29 6.02 16.21
CA ASN A 176 -2.30 5.28 16.98
C ASN A 176 -2.89 4.02 17.64
N VAL A 177 -3.33 3.07 16.80
CA VAL A 177 -3.61 1.72 17.25
C VAL A 177 -2.30 0.96 17.38
N ASP A 178 -2.07 0.37 18.55
CA ASP A 178 -0.94 -0.52 18.78
C ASP A 178 -1.27 -1.89 18.17
N TYR A 179 -0.27 -2.54 17.58
CA TYR A 179 -0.41 -3.73 16.77
C TYR A 179 0.69 -4.71 17.19
N LYS A 180 0.32 -5.88 17.71
CA LYS A 180 1.24 -6.78 18.42
C LYS A 180 1.17 -8.25 18.02
N ASP A 181 0.13 -8.64 17.29
CA ASP A 181 -0.18 -10.01 16.87
C ASP A 181 -0.02 -10.19 15.37
N ASP A 182 -0.01 -11.44 14.91
CA ASP A 182 -0.06 -11.76 13.48
C ASP A 182 -1.45 -11.41 12.93
N PRO A 183 -1.55 -10.71 11.79
CA PRO A 183 -2.83 -10.19 11.34
C PRO A 183 -3.65 -11.32 10.75
N ILE A 184 -4.96 -11.18 10.89
CA ILE A 184 -5.89 -11.81 9.96
C ILE A 184 -5.99 -10.91 8.72
N PHE A 185 -5.70 -11.47 7.55
CA PHE A 185 -5.87 -10.77 6.28
C PHE A 185 -7.28 -11.00 5.74
N LEU A 186 -8.02 -9.90 5.58
CA LEU A 186 -9.29 -9.89 4.87
C LEU A 186 -9.07 -9.32 3.46
N GLU A 187 -9.35 -10.07 2.41
CA GLU A 187 -9.40 -9.53 1.06
C GLU A 187 -10.81 -9.01 0.76
N ILE A 188 -10.91 -7.75 0.35
CA ILE A 188 -12.15 -7.11 -0.02
C ILE A 188 -12.24 -7.06 -1.54
N GLU A 189 -13.22 -7.77 -2.11
CA GLU A 189 -13.54 -7.68 -3.53
C GLU A 189 -14.64 -6.66 -3.75
N LEU A 190 -14.36 -5.68 -4.59
CA LEU A 190 -15.32 -4.68 -5.03
C LEU A 190 -16.07 -5.14 -6.28
N LYS A 191 -17.27 -4.61 -6.49
CA LYS A 191 -18.13 -4.95 -7.64
C LYS A 191 -17.50 -4.65 -9.01
N ASN A 192 -16.50 -3.78 -9.08
CA ASN A 192 -15.73 -3.49 -10.30
C ASN A 192 -14.49 -4.38 -10.49
N GLY A 193 -14.31 -5.41 -9.66
CA GLY A 193 -13.20 -6.35 -9.72
C GLY A 193 -11.95 -5.92 -8.94
N VAL A 194 -11.91 -4.70 -8.39
CA VAL A 194 -10.78 -4.26 -7.57
C VAL A 194 -10.72 -5.07 -6.27
N LEU A 195 -9.53 -5.61 -5.97
CA LEU A 195 -9.20 -6.31 -4.74
C LEU A 195 -8.31 -5.41 -3.86
N PHE A 196 -8.50 -5.47 -2.55
CA PHE A 196 -7.53 -4.90 -1.60
C PHE A 196 -7.58 -5.62 -0.25
N LYS A 197 -6.44 -5.64 0.46
CA LYS A 197 -6.34 -6.29 1.76
C LYS A 197 -6.67 -5.32 2.90
N LEU A 198 -7.40 -5.81 3.89
CA LEU A 198 -7.71 -5.16 5.15
C LEU A 198 -7.19 -6.04 6.28
N LEU A 199 -6.24 -5.53 7.04
CA LEU A 199 -5.62 -6.26 8.15
C LEU A 199 -6.46 -6.09 9.42
N TYR A 200 -6.58 -7.17 10.20
CA TYR A 200 -7.29 -7.18 11.48
C TYR A 200 -6.43 -7.84 12.56
N SER A 201 -6.28 -7.15 13.69
CA SER A 201 -5.68 -7.67 14.94
C SER A 201 -6.80 -8.18 15.84
N GLU A 202 -6.79 -9.47 16.16
CA GLU A 202 -7.83 -10.11 16.95
C GLU A 202 -7.70 -9.75 18.43
N GLU A 203 -6.47 -9.71 18.94
CA GLU A 203 -6.19 -9.48 20.36
C GLU A 203 -6.73 -8.11 20.78
N ASN A 204 -6.41 -7.07 20.00
CA ASN A 204 -6.78 -5.69 20.32
C ASN A 204 -8.09 -5.25 19.67
N ASN A 205 -8.66 -6.07 18.77
CA ASN A 205 -9.85 -5.75 17.97
C ASN A 205 -9.67 -4.41 17.22
N VAL A 206 -8.59 -4.32 16.43
CA VAL A 206 -8.23 -3.11 15.68
C VAL A 206 -7.85 -3.42 14.25
N PHE A 207 -8.07 -2.44 13.37
CA PHE A 207 -7.58 -2.42 12.00
C PHE A 207 -6.45 -1.38 11.92
N PRO A 208 -5.23 -1.75 11.46
CA PRO A 208 -4.07 -0.84 11.39
C PRO A 208 -4.29 0.45 10.58
N VAL A 209 -5.33 0.50 9.76
CA VAL A 209 -5.82 1.72 9.07
C VAL A 209 -6.40 2.78 10.01
N GLY A 210 -6.29 2.57 11.33
CA GLY A 210 -6.71 3.52 12.35
C GLY A 210 -8.17 3.37 12.76
N VAL A 211 -8.71 2.16 12.72
CA VAL A 211 -10.11 1.87 13.09
C VAL A 211 -10.11 0.89 14.26
N LYS A 212 -10.91 1.17 15.30
CA LYS A 212 -11.16 0.23 16.40
C LYS A 212 -12.45 -0.52 16.12
N GLY A 213 -12.40 -1.84 16.12
CA GLY A 213 -13.56 -2.70 15.98
C GLY A 213 -14.50 -2.60 17.20
N ASN A 214 -15.74 -3.01 16.99
CA ASN A 214 -16.72 -3.20 18.05
C ASN A 214 -16.89 -4.70 18.35
N LYS A 215 -17.71 -5.03 19.35
CA LYS A 215 -17.96 -6.43 19.75
C LYS A 215 -18.50 -7.25 18.57
N LYS A 216 -19.41 -6.69 17.78
CA LYS A 216 -20.08 -7.39 16.68
C LYS A 216 -19.14 -7.69 15.52
N ILE A 217 -18.28 -6.74 15.13
CA ILE A 217 -17.23 -6.98 14.11
C ILE A 217 -16.37 -8.17 14.52
N LYS A 218 -15.92 -8.19 15.78
CA LYS A 218 -15.11 -9.30 16.31
C LYS A 218 -15.88 -10.62 16.24
N GLU A 219 -17.12 -10.66 16.72
CA GLU A 219 -17.98 -11.84 16.65
C GLU A 219 -18.20 -12.35 15.22
N ILE A 220 -18.35 -11.45 14.24
CA ILE A 220 -18.50 -11.80 12.82
C ILE A 220 -17.21 -12.44 12.28
N ILE A 221 -16.06 -11.82 12.52
CA ILE A 221 -14.77 -12.33 12.04
C ILE A 221 -14.46 -13.69 12.68
N GLU A 222 -14.63 -13.81 14.00
CA GLU A 222 -14.41 -15.07 14.73
C GLU A 222 -15.37 -16.18 14.27
N LYS A 223 -16.61 -15.85 13.91
CA LYS A 223 -17.55 -16.81 13.34
C LYS A 223 -17.02 -17.38 12.02
N GLU A 224 -16.61 -16.51 11.11
CA GLU A 224 -16.13 -16.93 9.78
C GLU A 224 -14.77 -17.64 9.87
N LEU A 225 -13.92 -17.31 10.86
CA LEU A 225 -12.68 -18.06 11.14
C LEU A 225 -12.95 -19.48 11.60
N ARG A 226 -13.92 -19.68 12.50
CA ARG A 226 -14.29 -21.04 12.99
C ARG A 226 -14.94 -21.90 11.92
N GLU A 227 -15.61 -21.29 10.95
CA GLU A 227 -16.19 -22.01 9.81
C GLU A 227 -15.11 -22.49 8.81
N ASN A 228 -13.87 -22.00 8.93
CA ASN A 228 -12.71 -22.38 8.13
C ASN A 228 -11.76 -23.39 8.83
N MET A 229 -12.01 -23.73 10.10
CA MET A 229 -11.25 -24.74 10.87
C MET A 229 -11.96 -26.09 10.86
#